data_AF-A0A5R9GJ00-F1
#
_entry.id   AF-A0A5R9GJ00-F1
#
_cell.length_a   1.000
_cell.length_b   1.000
_cell.length_c   1.000
_cell.angle_alpha   90.00
_cell.angle_beta   90.00
_cell.angle_gamma   90.00
#
_symmetry.space_group_name_H-M   'P 1'
#
loop_
_entity.id
_entity.type
_entity.pdbx_description
1 polymer ?
#
loop_
_entity_poly.entity_id
_entity_poly.type
_entity_poly.pdbx_seq_one_letter_code
_entity_poly.pdbx_strand_id
1 'polypeptide(L)' 'MNRLWRLNERYLAAYTEDTDVMRKIRRSYPDFWIMAEYSKDGVIYALQYRVPSERKRSARHLLGVNVDR' A
#
# COMPACT_ATOMS: atom_id res chain seq x y z
N MET A 1 9.83 5.15 1.78
CA MET A 1 9.77 4.00 2.71
C MET A 1 8.52 3.17 2.42
N ASN A 2 8.63 1.85 2.48
CA ASN A 2 7.49 0.94 2.27
C ASN A 2 7.22 0.15 3.56
N ARG A 3 5.94 -0.05 3.90
CA ARG A 3 5.53 -0.89 5.02
C ARG A 3 4.25 -1.64 4.68
N LEU A 4 4.10 -2.83 5.27
CA LEU A 4 2.92 -3.67 5.11
C LEU A 4 2.58 -4.27 6.48
N TRP A 5 1.40 -4.01 7.02
CA TRP A 5 0.99 -4.57 8.32
C TRP A 5 -0.45 -5.07 8.27
N ARG A 6 -0.82 -5.91 9.23
CA ARG A 6 -2.18 -6.46 9.30
C ARG A 6 -3.13 -5.44 9.95
N LEU A 7 -4.28 -5.21 9.32
CA LEU A 7 -5.37 -4.44 9.93
C LEU A 7 -6.35 -5.36 10.67
N ASN A 8 -6.71 -6.48 10.03
CA ASN A 8 -7.54 -7.53 10.59
C ASN A 8 -7.35 -8.83 9.79
N GLU A 9 -8.23 -9.82 9.97
CA GLU A 9 -8.14 -11.10 9.25
C GLU A 9 -8.27 -10.92 7.73
N ARG A 10 -9.12 -10.00 7.28
CA ARG A 10 -9.48 -9.80 5.87
C ARG A 10 -8.61 -8.77 5.15
N TYR A 11 -7.92 -7.88 5.87
CA TYR A 11 -7.20 -6.78 5.27
C TYR A 11 -5.81 -6.53 5.85
N LEU A 12 -4.93 -6.05 4.98
CA LEU A 12 -3.63 -5.47 5.28
C LEU A 12 -3.67 -3.95 4.98
N ALA A 13 -2.79 -3.20 5.62
CA ALA A 13 -2.44 -1.84 5.24
C ALA A 13 -1.09 -1.82 4.54
N ALA A 14 -1.04 -1.21 3.37
CA ALA A 14 0.17 -1.01 2.58
C ALA A 14 0.48 0.47 2.50
N TYR A 15 1.62 0.89 3.06
CA TYR A 15 2.12 2.25 2.99
C TYR A 15 3.31 2.31 2.03
N THR A 16 3.35 3.33 1.19
CA THR A 16 4.46 3.56 0.25
C THR A 16 4.66 5.06 0.05
N GLU A 17 5.93 5.47 0.00
CA GLU A 17 6.37 6.76 -0.54
C GLU A 17 6.90 6.61 -1.98
N ASP A 18 7.03 5.38 -2.47
CA ASP A 18 7.52 5.09 -3.81
C ASP A 18 6.43 5.39 -4.85
N THR A 19 6.67 6.41 -5.67
CA THR A 19 5.73 6.87 -6.71
C THR A 19 5.51 5.86 -7.83
N ASP A 20 6.46 4.97 -8.12
CA ASP A 20 6.31 3.93 -9.14
C ASP A 20 5.44 2.79 -8.60
N VAL A 21 5.56 2.46 -7.32
CA VAL A 21 4.61 1.57 -6.63
C VAL A 21 3.21 2.17 -6.68
N MET A 22 3.03 3.46 -6.34
CA MET A 22 1.72 4.12 -6.39
C MET A 22 1.10 4.07 -7.79
N ARG A 23 1.87 4.39 -8.84
CA ARG A 23 1.43 4.32 -10.23
C ARG A 23 1.02 2.91 -10.63
N LYS A 24 1.80 1.91 -10.22
CA LYS A 24 1.51 0.49 -10.51
C LYS A 24 0.28 -0.01 -9.78
N ILE A 25 0.08 0.38 -8.52
CA ILE A 25 -1.15 0.11 -7.76
C ILE A 25 -2.36 0.68 -8.50
N ARG A 26 -2.32 1.98 -8.81
CA ARG A 26 -3.41 2.67 -9.53
C ARG A 26 -3.75 2.01 -10.87
N ARG A 27 -2.76 1.51 -11.61
CA ARG A 27 -2.97 0.88 -12.93
C ARG A 27 -3.51 -0.55 -12.86
N SER A 28 -3.03 -1.34 -11.91
CA SER A 28 -3.14 -2.80 -11.98
C SER A 28 -3.83 -3.45 -10.78
N TYR A 29 -4.14 -2.69 -9.73
CA TYR A 29 -4.72 -3.20 -8.49
C TYR A 29 -5.95 -2.35 -8.08
N PRO A 30 -7.07 -2.45 -8.82
CA PRO A 30 -8.29 -1.69 -8.51
C PRO A 30 -8.92 -2.09 -7.15
N ASP A 31 -8.52 -3.24 -6.60
CA ASP A 31 -8.91 -3.75 -5.29
C ASP A 31 -8.06 -3.20 -4.14
N PHE A 32 -7.06 -2.34 -4.41
CA PHE A 32 -6.26 -1.65 -3.40
C PHE A 32 -6.86 -0.26 -3.18
N TRP A 33 -7.54 -0.07 -2.05
CA TRP A 33 -8.32 1.15 -1.82
C TRP A 33 -7.51 2.15 -1.01
N ILE A 34 -7.44 3.41 -1.44
CA ILE A 34 -6.74 4.46 -0.71
C ILE A 34 -7.45 4.67 0.65
N MET A 35 -6.66 4.59 1.73
CA MET A 35 -7.10 4.85 3.10
C MET A 35 -6.67 6.22 3.60
N ALA A 36 -5.47 6.66 3.20
CA ALA A 36 -4.91 7.94 3.60
C ALA A 36 -3.95 8.47 2.54
N GLU A 37 -3.94 9.79 2.39
CA GLU A 37 -2.98 10.54 1.59
C GLU A 37 -2.14 11.39 2.51
N TYR A 38 -0.81 11.32 2.36
CA TYR A 38 0.11 12.12 3.14
C TYR A 38 0.70 13.18 2.22
N SER A 39 0.47 14.43 2.57
CA SER A 39 0.96 15.59 1.83
C SER A 39 1.87 16.46 2.69
N LYS A 40 2.79 17.13 2.02
CA LYS A 40 3.65 18.17 2.60
C LYS A 40 3.73 19.30 1.59
N ASP A 41 3.47 20.53 2.04
CA ASP A 41 3.46 21.72 1.19
C ASP A 41 2.55 21.59 -0.05
N GLY A 42 1.40 20.90 0.12
CA GLY A 42 0.43 20.66 -0.95
C GLY A 42 0.78 19.53 -1.91
N VAL A 43 1.92 18.86 -1.73
CA VAL A 43 2.37 17.75 -2.58
C VAL A 43 2.19 16.42 -1.85
N ILE A 44 1.51 15.46 -2.47
CA ILE A 44 1.38 14.09 -1.93
C ILE A 44 2.72 13.39 -2.08
N TYR A 45 3.29 12.94 -0.96
CA TYR A 45 4.55 12.18 -0.94
C TYR A 45 4.36 10.72 -0.53
N ALA A 46 3.23 10.36 0.07
CA ALA A 46 2.94 8.98 0.46
C ALA A 46 1.44 8.66 0.35
N LEU A 47 1.14 7.38 0.12
CA LEU A 47 -0.21 6.84 0.12
C LEU A 47 -0.27 5.59 0.99
N GLN A 48 -1.37 5.43 1.72
CA GLN A 48 -1.72 4.19 2.40
C GLN A 48 -2.92 3.56 1.72
N TYR A 49 -2.84 2.26 1.48
CA TYR A 49 -3.89 1.45 0.86
C TYR A 49 -4.39 0.37 1.81
N ARG A 50 -5.69 0.09 1.74
CA ARG A 50 -6.29 -1.15 2.25
C ARG A 50 -6.17 -2.22 1.19
N VAL A 51 -5.57 -3.33 1.56
CA VAL A 51 -5.28 -4.45 0.66
C VAL A 51 -6.00 -5.70 1.16
N PRO A 52 -6.77 -6.42 0.32
CA PRO A 52 -7.34 -7.71 0.70
C PRO A 52 -6.24 -8.71 1.11
N SER A 53 -6.44 -9.46 2.19
CA SER A 53 -5.48 -10.45 2.70
C SER A 53 -5.14 -11.52 1.65
N GLU A 54 -6.05 -11.81 0.72
CA GLU A 54 -5.84 -12.71 -0.42
C GLU A 54 -4.73 -12.21 -1.35
N ARG A 55 -4.52 -10.89 -1.41
CA ARG A 55 -3.47 -10.22 -2.22
C ARG A 55 -2.14 -10.08 -1.47
N LYS A 56 -1.98 -10.65 -0.27
CA LYS A 56 -0.76 -10.57 0.55
C LYS A 56 0.52 -10.82 -0.24
N ARG A 57 0.55 -11.87 -1.07
CA ARG A 57 1.76 -12.22 -1.85
C ARG A 57 2.10 -11.13 -2.87
N SER A 58 1.09 -10.61 -3.56
CA SER A 58 1.26 -9.49 -4.51
C SER A 58 1.74 -8.23 -3.79
N ALA A 59 1.15 -7.89 -2.64
CA ALA A 59 1.55 -6.73 -1.85
C ALA A 59 3.01 -6.82 -1.37
N ARG A 60 3.43 -7.98 -0.86
CA ARG A 60 4.83 -8.21 -0.45
C ARG A 60 5.81 -8.03 -1.61
N HIS A 61 5.49 -8.61 -2.77
CA HIS A 61 6.35 -8.51 -3.94
C HIS A 61 6.39 -7.08 -4.50
N LEU A 62 5.24 -6.40 -4.49
CA LEU A 62 5.10 -5.04 -5.02
C LEU A 62 5.83 -4.01 -4.15
N LEU A 63 5.71 -4.11 -2.83
CA LEU A 63 6.34 -3.17 -1.89
C LEU A 63 7.78 -3.58 -1.52
N GLY A 64 8.19 -4.81 -1.85
CA GLY A 64 9.52 -5.34 -1.50
C GLY A 64 9.72 -5.58 0.01
N VAL A 65 8.65 -5.64 0.80
CA VAL A 65 8.69 -5.79 2.26
C VAL A 65 7.88 -6.99 2.74
N ASN A 66 8.19 -7.47 3.94
CA ASN A 66 7.38 -8.48 4.62
C ASN A 66 6.23 -7.81 5.38
N VAL A 67 5.28 -8.64 5.83
CA VAL A 67 4.22 -8.16 6.73
C VAL A 67 4.85 -7.98 8.11
N ASP A 68 4.77 -6.77 8.66
CA ASP A 68 5.17 -6.46 10.03
C ASP A 68 4.38 -7.36 11.00
N ARG A 69 5.06 -7.83 12.06
CA ARG A 69 4.50 -8.76 13.05
C ARG A 69 3.48 -8.09 13.96
#